data_AF-A0A954PI82-F1
#
_entry.id   AF-A0A954PI82-F1
#
_cell.length_a   1.000
_cell.length_b   1.000
_cell.length_c   1.000
_cell.angle_alpha   90.00
_cell.angle_beta   90.00
_cell.angle_gamma   90.00
#
_symmetry.space_group_name_H-M   'P 1'
#
loop_
_entity.id
_entity.type
_entity.pdbx_description
1 polymer ?
#
loop_
_entity_poly.entity_id
_entity_poly.type
_entity_poly.pdbx_seq_one_letter_code
_entity_poly.pdbx_strand_id
1 'polypeptide(L)'
;MCLLKSVVLASIVVINLAATCCAQQPRKLAVVVGVDVYRSTSGLPPLRYASNDAHELAGVLREQGYTVFEMTHAVARQPDNETLAPNVDYIRDQIKRVLGFPNLGAKDSVILSFHGHGVQFELTTKAANGKQESREPKFFFCPADTTIQELRTANEITERNHLLPLDELYADLEKCTAATRLLIVDACRSDPTRPGVFRSGLASATLPKLPPPPGGIAAFFSCKANEQALEDPDFKQGVFTHFLVEGLRGTADQPVSGRPADGIVTFAELSAYVANNTYAYVVIDKKLPAQSPQLRGDIDLNLPLARQIGPAKDFTNSIGMELGLIPARTFTMGSPTTEPDRSDDETQHTVTLSRDFYMGKYEVTQREFQRVMGFNPSSFTDSDRLPVETVTWFDAVMFCSKLSELDGRQAAYTISAIQKDGDSITSANVSIKRGANGYRLPTEAEWEYACRAGETSPFSFGANITTDQVNYDGNYPYDGARKGLYREKTVAVDALTQANEFGLFQMHGNVAEWCADWYGDYPSGSVTDPQGPNNGSFRVSRGGGWDDVARNCRSADRFSYAPATRYFGLGFRVAVGR
;
A
#
# COMPACT_ATOMS: atom_id res chain seq x y z
N MET A 1 49.11 -15.13 13.12
CA MET A 1 48.99 -14.69 11.71
C MET A 1 47.67 -15.16 11.07
N CYS A 2 46.56 -15.06 11.80
CA CYS A 2 45.18 -15.20 11.31
C CYS A 2 44.29 -14.37 12.25
N LEU A 3 44.32 -13.05 12.11
CA LEU A 3 43.47 -12.10 12.87
C LEU A 3 43.29 -10.78 12.11
N LEU A 4 43.27 -10.86 10.78
CA LEU A 4 42.85 -9.79 9.87
C LEU A 4 41.96 -10.45 8.80
N LYS A 5 40.63 -10.51 9.01
CA LYS A 5 39.66 -10.68 7.92
C LYS A 5 38.19 -10.40 8.22
N SER A 6 37.79 -9.96 9.43
CA SER A 6 36.35 -9.79 9.73
C SER A 6 35.93 -8.45 10.37
N VAL A 7 36.77 -7.42 10.38
CA VAL A 7 36.44 -6.09 10.97
C VAL A 7 36.30 -4.98 9.92
N VAL A 8 36.19 -5.33 8.64
CA VAL A 8 36.03 -4.34 7.55
C VAL A 8 34.73 -4.61 6.79
N LEU A 9 33.60 -4.28 7.42
CA LEU A 9 32.32 -4.08 6.70
C LEU A 9 31.36 -3.08 7.36
N ALA A 10 31.69 -2.51 8.52
CA ALA A 10 30.86 -1.50 9.20
C ALA A 10 31.31 -0.04 8.99
N SER A 11 32.33 0.23 8.15
CA SER A 11 32.95 1.56 8.05
C SER A 11 33.03 2.16 6.64
N ILE A 12 32.27 1.67 5.66
CA ILE A 12 32.25 2.25 4.30
C ILE A 12 30.81 2.40 3.80
N VAL A 13 30.12 3.46 4.23
CA VAL A 13 29.19 4.25 3.40
C VAL A 13 29.14 5.68 3.96
N VAL A 14 30.28 6.35 4.10
CA VAL A 14 30.34 7.82 4.27
C VAL A 14 31.53 8.32 3.47
N ILE A 15 31.27 9.26 2.55
CA ILE A 15 32.17 9.99 1.63
C ILE A 15 32.29 9.40 0.21
N ASN A 16 31.43 9.89 -0.68
CA ASN A 16 31.84 10.51 -1.94
C ASN A 16 30.69 11.39 -2.48
N LEU A 17 30.70 12.68 -2.12
CA LEU A 17 29.88 13.72 -2.74
C LEU A 17 30.79 14.47 -3.72
N ALA A 18 30.82 13.97 -4.97
CA ALA A 18 31.19 14.77 -6.12
C ALA A 18 29.90 15.29 -6.76
N ALA A 19 29.86 16.61 -6.94
CA ALA A 19 28.72 17.36 -7.42
C ALA A 19 28.18 16.82 -8.75
N THR A 20 26.95 16.30 -8.72
CA THR A 20 26.03 16.31 -9.86
C THR A 20 24.67 16.74 -9.33
N CYS A 21 24.00 17.63 -10.06
CA CYS A 21 22.73 18.27 -9.71
C CYS A 21 21.56 17.27 -9.83
N CYS A 22 21.63 16.17 -9.09
CA CYS A 22 20.55 15.20 -8.92
C CYS A 22 19.90 15.48 -7.56
N ALA A 23 18.59 15.73 -7.53
CA ALA A 23 17.88 16.01 -6.28
C ALA A 23 18.08 14.84 -5.30
N GLN A 24 18.76 15.09 -4.19
CA GLN A 24 19.00 14.08 -3.16
C GLN A 24 17.64 13.59 -2.63
N GLN A 25 17.42 12.27 -2.63
CA GLN A 25 16.19 11.66 -2.15
C GLN A 25 15.93 12.09 -0.69
N PRO A 26 14.66 12.36 -0.30
CA PRO A 26 14.31 12.73 1.06
C PRO A 26 14.69 11.61 2.02
N ARG A 27 15.35 11.97 3.12
CA ARG A 27 15.79 11.04 4.15
C ARG A 27 14.67 10.77 5.12
N LYS A 28 14.49 9.51 5.45
CA LYS A 28 13.50 9.03 6.39
C LYS A 28 14.22 8.20 7.45
N LEU A 29 14.28 8.69 8.68
CA LEU A 29 14.99 8.04 9.79
C LEU A 29 14.02 7.74 10.92
N ALA A 30 14.13 6.57 11.55
CA ALA A 30 13.29 6.21 12.68
C ALA A 30 14.07 5.52 13.79
N VAL A 31 13.76 5.86 15.04
CA VAL A 31 14.16 5.12 16.24
C VAL A 31 12.91 4.44 16.77
N VAL A 32 12.92 3.12 16.92
CA VAL A 32 11.76 2.35 17.39
C VAL A 32 12.18 1.45 18.54
N VAL A 33 11.64 1.69 19.73
CA VAL A 33 12.04 1.04 20.98
C VAL A 33 10.88 0.23 21.54
N GLY A 34 11.12 -1.06 21.82
CA GLY A 34 10.15 -1.96 22.47
C GLY A 34 10.76 -2.65 23.69
N VAL A 35 10.11 -2.54 24.86
CA VAL A 35 10.61 -3.09 26.13
C VAL A 35 9.58 -4.03 26.76
N ASP A 36 9.79 -5.34 26.60
CA ASP A 36 8.96 -6.41 27.19
C ASP A 36 9.53 -6.94 28.51
N VAL A 37 10.83 -6.86 28.74
CA VAL A 37 11.50 -7.42 29.94
C VAL A 37 12.22 -6.34 30.73
N TYR A 38 11.92 -6.28 32.03
CA TYR A 38 12.57 -5.36 32.97
C TYR A 38 13.40 -6.16 33.97
N ARG A 39 14.38 -5.49 34.59
CA ARG A 39 15.15 -6.09 35.71
C ARG A 39 14.19 -6.57 36.81
N SER A 40 14.52 -7.66 37.48
CA SER A 40 13.70 -8.21 38.58
C SER A 40 13.53 -7.21 39.74
N THR A 41 14.50 -6.32 39.92
CA THR A 41 14.48 -5.23 40.91
C THR A 41 13.72 -3.98 40.46
N SER A 42 13.25 -3.94 39.20
CA SER A 42 12.65 -2.74 38.63
C SER A 42 11.34 -2.31 39.30
N GLY A 43 10.59 -3.25 39.86
CA GLY A 43 9.22 -3.03 40.31
C GLY A 43 8.20 -2.92 39.18
N LEU A 44 8.60 -3.19 37.92
CA LEU A 44 7.73 -3.22 36.74
C LEU A 44 7.45 -4.67 36.31
N PRO A 45 6.18 -5.03 36.02
CA PRO A 45 5.87 -6.32 35.44
C PRO A 45 6.31 -6.39 33.97
N PRO A 46 6.66 -7.57 33.44
CA PRO A 46 6.91 -7.75 32.01
C PRO A 46 5.65 -7.47 31.19
N LEU A 47 5.85 -7.04 29.95
CA LEU A 47 4.78 -6.81 28.94
C LEU A 47 4.79 -7.94 27.92
N ARG A 48 3.66 -8.22 27.27
CA ARG A 48 3.55 -9.38 26.37
C ARG A 48 3.95 -9.03 24.94
N TYR A 49 3.59 -7.84 24.46
CA TYR A 49 3.67 -7.53 23.04
C TYR A 49 4.47 -6.28 22.70
N ALA A 50 4.99 -5.52 23.68
CA ALA A 50 5.76 -4.30 23.42
C ALA A 50 6.94 -4.46 22.44
N SER A 51 7.67 -5.58 22.50
CA SER A 51 8.72 -5.89 21.51
C SER A 51 8.16 -6.22 20.12
N ASN A 52 6.97 -6.85 20.04
CA ASN A 52 6.29 -7.14 18.78
C ASN A 52 5.68 -5.86 18.15
N ASP A 53 5.14 -4.97 18.98
CA ASP A 53 4.63 -3.66 18.57
C ASP A 53 5.73 -2.84 17.88
N ALA A 54 6.90 -2.76 18.53
CA ALA A 54 8.08 -2.13 17.96
C ALA A 54 8.53 -2.80 16.66
N HIS A 55 8.52 -4.14 16.60
CA HIS A 55 8.93 -4.89 15.41
C HIS A 55 8.02 -4.62 14.20
N GLU A 56 6.70 -4.66 14.41
CA GLU A 56 5.69 -4.47 13.37
C GLU A 56 5.65 -3.03 12.87
N LEU A 57 5.78 -2.05 13.78
CA LEU A 57 5.96 -0.65 13.40
C LEU A 57 7.26 -0.44 12.62
N ALA A 58 8.37 -1.04 13.06
CA ALA A 58 9.63 -0.97 12.33
C ALA A 58 9.51 -1.59 10.92
N GLY A 59 8.75 -2.68 10.78
CA GLY A 59 8.41 -3.31 9.51
C GLY A 59 7.74 -2.34 8.54
N VAL A 60 6.57 -1.78 8.92
CA VAL A 60 5.86 -0.84 8.04
C VAL A 60 6.67 0.43 7.75
N LEU A 61 7.47 0.93 8.71
CA LEU A 61 8.34 2.07 8.47
C LEU A 61 9.46 1.76 7.47
N ARG A 62 10.08 0.57 7.53
CA ARG A 62 11.06 0.14 6.52
C ARG A 62 10.42 0.07 5.13
N GLU A 63 9.22 -0.48 5.06
CA GLU A 63 8.44 -0.52 3.82
C GLU A 63 8.09 0.90 3.30
N GLN A 64 7.95 1.90 4.19
CA GLN A 64 7.78 3.33 3.84
C GLN A 64 9.09 4.01 3.38
N GLY A 65 10.19 3.27 3.35
CA GLY A 65 11.53 3.76 3.01
C GLY A 65 12.28 4.38 4.17
N TYR A 66 11.88 4.16 5.43
CA TYR A 66 12.65 4.61 6.59
C TYR A 66 13.87 3.70 6.82
N THR A 67 15.01 4.32 7.14
CA THR A 67 16.09 3.63 7.84
C THR A 67 15.72 3.55 9.32
N VAL A 68 15.42 2.34 9.80
CA VAL A 68 14.90 2.12 11.16
C VAL A 68 15.96 1.51 12.08
N PHE A 69 16.24 2.21 13.18
CA PHE A 69 17.04 1.76 14.31
C PHE A 69 16.10 1.12 15.35
N GLU A 70 15.88 -0.19 15.21
CA GLU A 70 14.99 -0.99 16.06
C GLU A 70 15.74 -1.49 17.31
N MET A 71 15.15 -1.30 18.49
CA MET A 71 15.73 -1.72 19.77
C MET A 71 14.70 -2.51 20.56
N THR A 72 14.87 -3.82 20.61
CA THR A 72 14.02 -4.75 21.34
C THR A 72 14.85 -5.83 22.01
N HIS A 73 14.30 -6.53 23.00
CA HIS A 73 14.99 -7.68 23.58
C HIS A 73 15.17 -8.83 22.58
N ALA A 74 14.29 -8.93 21.58
CA ALA A 74 14.42 -9.91 20.50
C ALA A 74 15.66 -9.64 19.62
N VAL A 75 15.90 -8.37 19.26
CA VAL A 75 17.10 -7.95 18.51
C VAL A 75 18.37 -8.23 19.31
N ALA A 76 18.37 -7.95 20.61
CA ALA A 76 19.53 -8.14 21.49
C ALA A 76 19.92 -9.63 21.71
N ARG A 77 19.01 -10.57 21.47
CA ARG A 77 19.25 -12.03 21.63
C ARG A 77 19.93 -12.67 20.42
N GLN A 78 20.10 -11.95 19.32
CA GLN A 78 20.81 -12.47 18.15
C GLN A 78 22.33 -12.59 18.45
N PRO A 79 23.04 -13.58 17.88
CA PRO A 79 24.49 -13.70 18.05
C PRO A 79 25.20 -12.38 17.69
N ASP A 80 26.19 -11.99 18.48
CA ASP A 80 26.98 -10.75 18.35
C ASP A 80 26.26 -9.42 18.72
N ASN A 81 25.02 -9.45 19.24
CA ASN A 81 24.18 -8.26 19.49
C ASN A 81 23.83 -7.96 20.98
N GLU A 82 24.51 -8.58 21.96
CA GLU A 82 24.17 -8.45 23.40
C GLU A 82 24.18 -6.99 23.93
N THR A 83 24.91 -6.07 23.28
CA THR A 83 24.95 -4.63 23.62
C THR A 83 23.74 -3.84 23.11
N LEU A 84 22.81 -4.44 22.38
CA LEU A 84 21.67 -3.76 21.73
C LEU A 84 20.36 -3.82 22.54
N ALA A 85 20.41 -4.24 23.80
CA ALA A 85 19.25 -4.18 24.70
C ALA A 85 18.77 -2.73 24.84
N PRO A 86 17.44 -2.48 24.97
CA PRO A 86 16.86 -1.14 25.03
C PRO A 86 17.08 -0.47 26.40
N ASN A 87 18.34 -0.27 26.77
CA ASN A 87 18.78 0.47 27.95
C ASN A 87 18.85 1.97 27.64
N VAL A 88 18.75 2.80 28.67
CA VAL A 88 18.63 4.25 28.54
C VAL A 88 19.76 4.91 27.74
N ASP A 89 21.01 4.51 27.95
CA ASP A 89 22.17 5.11 27.29
C ASP A 89 22.21 4.76 25.79
N TYR A 90 21.92 3.50 25.45
CA TYR A 90 21.86 3.08 24.07
C TYR A 90 20.75 3.79 23.30
N ILE A 91 19.56 3.93 23.91
CA ILE A 91 18.44 4.68 23.35
C ILE A 91 18.86 6.15 23.10
N ARG A 92 19.46 6.82 24.10
CA ARG A 92 19.92 8.21 23.97
C ARG A 92 20.94 8.37 22.85
N ASP A 93 21.89 7.45 22.72
CA ASP A 93 22.92 7.50 21.69
C ASP A 93 22.33 7.36 20.29
N GLN A 94 21.37 6.44 20.07
CA GLN A 94 20.71 6.33 18.76
C GLN A 94 19.85 7.55 18.43
N ILE A 95 19.14 8.11 19.41
CA ILE A 95 18.37 9.35 19.23
C ILE A 95 19.31 10.49 18.80
N LYS A 96 20.41 10.71 19.53
CA LYS A 96 21.42 11.72 19.16
C LYS A 96 21.96 11.50 17.75
N ARG A 97 22.19 10.25 17.36
CA ARG A 97 22.72 9.91 16.03
C ARG A 97 21.73 10.21 14.90
N VAL A 98 20.45 9.92 15.11
CA VAL A 98 19.38 10.20 14.13
C VAL A 98 19.10 11.69 14.03
N LEU A 99 19.01 12.39 15.15
CA LEU A 99 18.73 13.84 15.17
C LEU A 99 19.94 14.68 14.74
N GLY A 100 21.16 14.20 14.98
CA GLY A 100 22.41 14.84 14.57
C GLY A 100 22.86 14.50 13.15
N PHE A 101 22.03 13.84 12.34
CA PHE A 101 22.42 13.46 10.99
C PHE A 101 22.68 14.71 10.12
N PRO A 102 23.85 14.84 9.44
CA PRO A 102 24.22 16.08 8.78
C PRO A 102 23.24 16.49 7.68
N ASN A 103 22.81 17.75 7.64
CA ASN A 103 21.94 18.33 6.60
C ASN A 103 20.52 17.73 6.52
N LEU A 104 19.90 17.38 7.65
CA LEU A 104 18.44 17.18 7.65
C LEU A 104 17.74 18.48 7.24
N GLY A 105 16.68 18.40 6.44
CA GLY A 105 16.03 19.59 5.89
C GLY A 105 14.53 19.41 5.59
N ALA A 106 14.01 20.35 4.80
CA ALA A 106 12.58 20.56 4.58
C ALA A 106 11.82 19.41 3.86
N LYS A 107 12.51 18.34 3.47
CA LYS A 107 11.90 17.15 2.84
C LYS A 107 12.10 15.88 3.66
N ASP A 108 12.85 15.95 4.75
CA ASP A 108 13.22 14.79 5.54
C ASP A 108 12.21 14.55 6.67
N SER A 109 12.13 13.30 7.12
CA SER A 109 11.29 12.88 8.23
C SER A 109 12.07 12.12 9.29
N VAL A 110 11.75 12.41 10.55
CA VAL A 110 12.25 11.70 11.73
C VAL A 110 11.08 11.18 12.56
N ILE A 111 11.13 9.90 12.91
CA ILE A 111 10.18 9.25 13.82
C ILE A 111 10.91 8.72 15.04
N LEU A 112 10.43 9.04 16.24
CA LEU A 112 10.84 8.37 17.48
C LEU A 112 9.62 7.63 18.03
N SER A 113 9.72 6.32 18.27
CA SER A 113 8.63 5.50 18.80
C SER A 113 9.03 4.70 20.02
N PHE A 114 8.16 4.68 21.03
CA PHE A 114 8.40 4.03 22.31
C PHE A 114 7.20 3.16 22.71
N HIS A 115 7.46 1.87 22.91
CA HIS A 115 6.47 0.84 23.29
C HIS A 115 6.93 0.17 24.59
N GLY A 116 6.17 0.33 25.68
CA GLY A 116 6.60 -0.17 26.99
C GLY A 116 5.88 0.46 28.18
N HIS A 117 6.50 0.43 29.35
CA HIS A 117 5.99 1.14 30.53
C HIS A 117 6.34 2.63 30.47
N GLY A 118 5.44 3.44 31.00
CA GLY A 118 5.68 4.85 31.29
C GLY A 118 5.33 5.16 32.75
N VAL A 119 5.99 6.18 33.28
CA VAL A 119 5.74 6.67 34.64
C VAL A 119 5.64 8.18 34.64
N GLN A 120 4.97 8.71 35.66
CA GLN A 120 4.90 10.15 35.88
C GLN A 120 5.26 10.47 37.33
N PHE A 121 5.87 11.63 37.53
CA PHE A 121 6.23 12.14 38.86
C PHE A 121 5.87 13.62 38.95
N GLU A 122 5.36 14.07 40.10
CA GLU A 122 5.30 15.49 40.42
C GLU A 122 6.68 15.96 40.89
N LEU A 123 7.32 16.83 40.12
CA LEU A 123 8.57 17.44 40.54
C LEU A 123 8.31 18.78 41.20
N THR A 124 8.79 18.93 42.44
CA THR A 124 8.94 20.23 43.08
C THR A 124 10.19 20.90 42.55
N THR A 125 10.02 21.98 41.79
CA THR A 125 11.15 22.86 41.47
C THR A 125 11.15 24.04 42.44
N LYS A 126 12.30 24.31 43.06
CA LYS A 126 12.49 25.53 43.85
C LYS A 126 12.79 26.67 42.89
N ALA A 127 11.94 27.69 42.86
CA ALA A 127 12.25 28.93 42.15
C ALA A 127 13.56 29.54 42.71
N ALA A 128 14.33 30.21 41.84
CA ALA A 128 15.64 30.81 42.19
C ALA A 128 15.56 31.84 43.36
N ASN A 129 14.35 32.30 43.71
CA ASN A 129 14.07 33.21 44.81
C ASN A 129 13.65 32.50 46.13
N GLY A 130 13.68 31.17 46.18
CA GLY A 130 13.50 30.35 47.38
C GLY A 130 12.10 30.34 48.00
N LYS A 131 11.10 30.99 47.38
CA LYS A 131 9.76 31.18 47.98
C LYS A 131 8.59 30.61 47.19
N GLN A 132 8.82 30.08 45.99
CA GLN A 132 7.75 29.47 45.18
C GLN A 132 8.17 28.09 44.70
N GLU A 133 7.46 27.08 45.18
CA GLU A 133 7.55 25.70 44.69
C GLU A 133 6.48 25.52 43.62
N SER A 134 6.88 25.31 42.36
CA SER A 134 5.95 24.80 41.35
C SER A 134 6.00 23.27 41.37
N ARG A 135 4.83 22.63 41.32
CA ARG A 135 4.68 21.19 41.14
C ARG A 135 4.23 20.96 39.71
N GLU A 136 5.14 20.51 38.86
CA GLU A 136 4.81 20.14 37.48
C GLU A 136 5.00 18.64 37.30
N PRO A 137 4.02 17.93 36.71
CA PRO A 137 4.18 16.53 36.39
C PRO A 137 5.17 16.38 35.24
N LYS A 138 6.16 15.51 35.42
CA LYS A 138 7.02 15.04 34.35
C LYS A 138 6.65 13.62 33.96
N PHE A 139 6.73 13.35 32.67
CA PHE A 139 6.39 12.06 32.07
C PHE A 139 7.65 11.40 31.54
N PHE A 140 7.77 10.10 31.78
CA PHE A 140 8.95 9.33 31.44
C PHE A 140 8.56 8.03 30.76
N PHE A 141 9.34 7.63 29.77
CA PHE A 141 9.39 6.26 29.29
C PHE A 141 10.36 5.45 30.17
N CYS A 142 10.09 4.15 30.34
CA CYS A 142 10.91 3.23 31.13
C CYS A 142 11.71 2.30 30.20
N PRO A 143 13.01 2.56 29.99
CA PRO A 143 13.97 1.61 29.43
C PRO A 143 14.11 0.30 30.23
N ALA A 144 14.75 -0.72 29.64
CA ALA A 144 14.92 -2.04 30.26
C ALA A 144 15.69 -2.04 31.59
N ASP A 145 16.56 -1.05 31.80
CA ASP A 145 17.36 -0.84 33.01
C ASP A 145 16.70 0.07 34.05
N THR A 146 15.42 0.42 33.87
CA THR A 146 14.65 1.21 34.83
C THR A 146 14.54 0.52 36.19
N THR A 147 14.75 1.28 37.29
CA THR A 147 14.47 0.83 38.65
C THR A 147 13.52 1.77 39.41
N ILE A 148 12.24 1.40 39.55
CA ILE A 148 11.23 2.21 40.25
C ILE A 148 11.38 2.13 41.78
N GLN A 149 11.86 1.00 42.33
CA GLN A 149 12.01 0.85 43.77
C GLN A 149 13.00 1.85 44.36
N GLU A 150 14.15 2.06 43.69
CA GLU A 150 15.16 3.05 44.05
C GLU A 150 14.54 4.46 44.04
N LEU A 151 13.84 4.81 42.95
CA LEU A 151 13.20 6.11 42.74
C LEU A 151 12.14 6.52 43.78
N ARG A 152 11.56 5.57 44.52
CA ARG A 152 10.64 5.87 45.64
C ARG A 152 11.36 6.40 46.87
N THR A 153 12.66 6.15 46.98
CA THR A 153 13.49 6.45 48.15
C THR A 153 14.40 7.66 47.96
N ALA A 154 14.86 7.96 46.75
CA ALA A 154 15.65 9.16 46.49
C ALA A 154 14.86 10.27 45.81
N ASN A 155 14.92 11.46 46.41
CA ASN A 155 14.43 12.70 45.82
C ASN A 155 15.46 13.36 44.87
N GLU A 156 16.52 12.65 44.46
CA GLU A 156 17.65 13.20 43.71
C GLU A 156 17.67 12.77 42.23
N ILE A 157 18.28 13.60 41.39
CA ILE A 157 18.31 13.49 39.92
C ILE A 157 19.08 12.24 39.44
N THR A 158 20.03 11.73 40.22
CA THR A 158 20.93 10.61 39.87
C THR A 158 20.23 9.27 39.67
N GLU A 159 19.19 8.95 40.45
CA GLU A 159 18.44 7.70 40.27
C GLU A 159 17.48 7.75 39.08
N ARG A 160 17.12 8.95 38.62
CA ARG A 160 16.27 9.17 37.43
C ARG A 160 17.05 9.07 36.12
N ASN A 161 18.36 8.86 36.18
CA ASN A 161 19.21 8.71 34.99
C ASN A 161 18.82 7.51 34.12
N HIS A 162 18.13 6.51 34.68
CA HIS A 162 17.62 5.34 33.95
C HIS A 162 16.22 5.52 33.36
N LEU A 163 15.62 6.71 33.49
CA LEU A 163 14.38 7.07 32.83
C LEU A 163 14.64 7.97 31.61
N LEU A 164 13.72 7.95 30.66
CA LEU A 164 13.77 8.81 29.48
C LEU A 164 12.65 9.88 29.56
N PRO A 165 12.98 11.14 29.89
CA PRO A 165 11.97 12.20 30.05
C PRO A 165 11.40 12.65 28.69
N LEU A 166 10.08 12.72 28.56
CA LEU A 166 9.43 13.09 27.31
C LEU A 166 9.64 14.57 26.93
N ASP A 167 9.84 15.44 27.92
CA ASP A 167 10.16 16.86 27.71
C ASP A 167 11.56 17.05 27.11
N GLU A 168 12.54 16.22 27.51
CA GLU A 168 13.86 16.19 26.89
C GLU A 168 13.79 15.72 25.43
N LEU A 169 12.95 14.72 25.13
CA LEU A 169 12.71 14.27 23.75
C LEU A 169 12.11 15.38 22.88
N TYR A 170 11.19 16.18 23.42
CA TYR A 170 10.68 17.36 22.71
C TYR A 170 11.77 18.38 22.44
N ALA A 171 12.60 18.70 23.43
CA ALA A 171 13.71 19.63 23.27
C ALA A 171 14.73 19.13 22.23
N ASP A 172 14.95 17.83 22.14
CA ASP A 172 15.85 17.24 21.14
C ASP A 172 15.23 17.24 19.74
N LEU A 173 13.94 16.93 19.60
CA LEU A 173 13.22 17.04 18.32
C LEU A 173 13.10 18.49 17.83
N GLU A 174 13.03 19.47 18.72
CA GLU A 174 12.98 20.88 18.37
C GLU A 174 14.28 21.36 17.71
N LYS A 175 15.42 20.79 18.11
CA LYS A 175 16.73 21.05 17.48
C LYS A 175 16.88 20.40 16.10
N CYS A 176 15.99 19.47 15.74
CA CYS A 176 16.04 18.77 14.46
C CYS A 176 15.41 19.61 13.35
N THR A 177 16.10 19.70 12.21
CA THR A 177 15.71 20.52 11.06
C THR A 177 14.85 19.78 10.03
N ALA A 178 14.50 18.51 10.27
CA ALA A 178 13.59 17.74 9.44
C ALA A 178 12.19 18.38 9.40
N ALA A 179 11.52 18.37 8.25
CA ALA A 179 10.17 18.91 8.12
C ALA A 179 9.17 18.13 8.98
N THR A 180 9.22 16.80 8.91
CA THR A 180 8.32 15.93 9.68
C THR A 180 9.07 15.40 10.90
N ARG A 181 8.56 15.73 12.09
CA ARG A 181 9.08 15.26 13.38
C ARG A 181 7.94 14.62 14.16
N LEU A 182 7.91 13.29 14.23
CA LEU A 182 6.83 12.55 14.86
C LEU A 182 7.35 11.73 16.06
N LEU A 183 6.77 11.96 17.23
CA LEU A 183 6.93 11.15 18.42
C LEU A 183 5.71 10.23 18.58
N ILE A 184 5.91 8.92 18.64
CA ILE A 184 4.87 7.93 18.95
C ILE A 184 5.15 7.36 20.35
N VAL A 185 4.13 7.33 21.20
CA VAL A 185 4.27 6.82 22.57
C VAL A 185 3.10 5.89 22.88
N ASP A 186 3.39 4.60 22.86
CA ASP A 186 2.52 3.54 23.35
C ASP A 186 3.01 3.05 24.72
N ALA A 187 2.76 3.88 25.73
CA ALA A 187 3.21 3.61 27.08
C ALA A 187 2.15 3.97 28.12
N CYS A 188 1.80 2.99 28.96
CA CYS A 188 0.94 3.18 30.12
C CYS A 188 1.54 4.20 31.07
N ARG A 189 0.77 5.17 31.58
CA ARG A 189 1.27 6.21 32.50
C ARG A 189 0.71 6.05 33.88
N SER A 190 1.56 5.68 34.82
CA SER A 190 1.12 5.51 36.21
C SER A 190 2.09 6.20 37.18
N ASP A 191 1.60 6.78 38.29
CA ASP A 191 2.44 7.50 39.28
C ASP A 191 2.88 6.56 40.42
N PRO A 192 4.11 6.00 40.37
CA PRO A 192 4.51 5.04 41.38
C PRO A 192 4.54 5.66 42.79
N THR A 193 4.73 6.96 42.96
CA THR A 193 5.00 7.57 44.28
C THR A 193 3.78 7.70 45.20
N ARG A 194 2.56 7.43 44.71
CA ARG A 194 1.32 7.49 45.50
C ARG A 194 0.89 6.08 45.97
N PRO A 195 1.14 5.69 47.24
CA PRO A 195 0.71 4.38 47.76
C PRO A 195 -0.82 4.31 47.84
N GLY A 196 -1.42 3.18 47.45
CA GLY A 196 -2.87 2.97 47.48
C GLY A 196 -3.62 3.26 46.18
N VAL A 197 -2.93 3.77 45.14
CA VAL A 197 -3.49 3.99 43.79
C VAL A 197 -3.06 2.89 42.80
N PHE A 198 -2.47 1.78 43.28
CA PHE A 198 -2.10 0.64 42.44
C PHE A 198 -2.58 -0.70 42.99
N ARG A 199 -3.52 -1.30 42.27
CA ARG A 199 -3.36 -2.52 41.47
C ARG A 199 -4.76 -2.95 41.01
N SER A 200 -4.90 -3.22 39.71
CA SER A 200 -6.10 -3.79 39.05
C SER A 200 -7.44 -3.10 39.34
N GLY A 201 -7.96 -2.36 38.35
CA GLY A 201 -9.36 -1.92 38.34
C GLY A 201 -9.63 -0.54 38.97
N LEU A 202 -9.92 0.40 38.07
CA LEU A 202 -10.57 1.72 38.23
C LEU A 202 -9.90 2.88 38.99
N ALA A 203 -9.78 3.97 38.20
CA ALA A 203 -10.12 5.39 38.45
C ALA A 203 -9.56 6.11 39.68
N SER A 204 -8.75 7.16 39.45
CA SER A 204 -8.83 8.44 40.19
C SER A 204 -7.87 9.46 39.56
N ALA A 205 -8.39 10.39 38.75
CA ALA A 205 -8.83 11.73 39.15
C ALA A 205 -7.73 12.78 38.91
N THR A 206 -7.91 13.55 37.83
CA THR A 206 -7.27 14.85 37.56
C THR A 206 -5.75 14.87 37.68
N LEU A 207 -5.06 14.25 36.71
CA LEU A 207 -3.63 14.44 36.49
C LEU A 207 -3.38 15.43 35.34
N PRO A 208 -2.37 16.32 35.45
CA PRO A 208 -2.25 17.47 34.55
C PRO A 208 -1.89 17.07 33.12
N LYS A 209 -2.31 17.90 32.16
CA LYS A 209 -2.02 17.68 30.75
C LYS A 209 -0.52 17.83 30.52
N LEU A 210 0.12 16.83 29.90
CA LEU A 210 1.43 17.01 29.26
C LEU A 210 1.35 18.29 28.40
N PRO A 211 2.31 19.23 28.45
CA PRO A 211 2.27 20.39 27.58
C PRO A 211 2.23 19.95 26.10
N PRO A 212 1.56 20.71 25.21
CA PRO A 212 1.64 20.41 23.78
C PRO A 212 3.10 20.47 23.34
N PRO A 213 3.52 19.64 22.38
CA PRO A 213 4.88 19.72 21.86
C PRO A 213 5.11 21.10 21.19
N PRO A 214 6.37 21.58 21.16
CA PRO A 214 6.74 22.78 20.41
C PRO A 214 6.34 22.71 18.92
N GLY A 215 6.23 23.87 18.26
CA GLY A 215 5.73 23.98 16.88
C GLY A 215 6.50 23.11 15.88
N GLY A 216 5.78 22.42 14.99
CA GLY A 216 6.36 21.54 13.97
C GLY A 216 6.68 20.11 14.46
N ILE A 217 6.31 19.75 15.69
CA ILE A 217 6.42 18.39 16.23
C ILE A 217 5.01 17.79 16.40
N ALA A 218 4.81 16.61 15.83
CA ALA A 218 3.63 15.78 16.07
C ALA A 218 3.92 14.77 17.18
N ALA A 219 3.01 14.58 18.12
CA ALA A 219 3.11 13.55 19.15
C ALA A 219 1.83 12.70 19.18
N PHE A 220 1.93 11.41 18.86
CA PHE A 220 0.82 10.48 18.84
C PHE A 220 0.86 9.54 20.06
N PHE A 221 -0.12 9.70 20.93
CA PHE A 221 -0.27 8.94 22.16
C PHE A 221 -1.32 7.84 22.00
N SER A 222 -1.06 6.66 22.54
CA SER A 222 -1.96 5.51 22.44
C SER A 222 -3.26 5.65 23.24
N CYS A 223 -3.32 6.55 24.21
CA CYS A 223 -4.51 6.83 25.02
C CYS A 223 -4.54 8.28 25.54
N LYS A 224 -5.72 8.77 25.95
CA LYS A 224 -5.87 10.05 26.66
C LYS A 224 -5.51 9.91 28.14
N ALA A 225 -5.41 11.06 28.82
CA ALA A 225 -5.28 11.08 30.27
C ALA A 225 -6.45 10.30 30.92
N ASN A 226 -6.12 9.41 31.87
CA ASN A 226 -7.03 8.51 32.58
C ASN A 226 -7.52 7.26 31.81
N GLU A 227 -6.97 6.99 30.63
CA GLU A 227 -7.20 5.75 29.87
C GLU A 227 -5.95 4.87 29.89
N GLN A 228 -6.08 3.60 29.47
CA GLN A 228 -4.99 2.64 29.42
C GLN A 228 -4.77 2.16 27.99
N ALA A 229 -3.51 1.88 27.64
CA ALA A 229 -3.19 1.14 26.44
C ALA A 229 -3.54 -0.33 26.66
N LEU A 230 -4.23 -0.95 25.70
CA LEU A 230 -4.63 -2.34 25.78
C LEU A 230 -3.83 -3.19 24.80
N GLU A 231 -3.49 -4.40 25.24
CA GLU A 231 -2.89 -5.47 24.45
C GLU A 231 -3.97 -6.50 24.08
N ASP A 232 -4.02 -6.94 22.82
CA ASP A 232 -4.96 -7.96 22.38
C ASP A 232 -4.23 -9.25 21.92
N PRO A 233 -4.53 -10.43 22.50
CA PRO A 233 -3.90 -11.69 22.12
C PRO A 233 -4.16 -12.15 20.68
N ASP A 234 -5.28 -11.74 20.07
CA ASP A 234 -5.62 -12.11 18.70
C ASP A 234 -4.72 -11.37 17.71
N PHE A 235 -4.46 -10.08 17.97
CA PHE A 235 -3.51 -9.27 17.21
C PHE A 235 -2.05 -9.57 17.57
N LYS A 236 -1.81 -10.09 18.78
CA LYS A 236 -0.47 -10.19 19.39
C LYS A 236 0.26 -8.84 19.44
N GLN A 237 -0.50 -7.77 19.63
CA GLN A 237 -0.06 -6.38 19.58
C GLN A 237 -0.87 -5.54 20.59
N GLY A 238 -0.37 -4.35 20.91
CA GLY A 238 -1.17 -3.25 21.43
C GLY A 238 -2.24 -2.84 20.42
N VAL A 239 -3.49 -2.65 20.86
CA VAL A 239 -4.62 -2.33 19.96
C VAL A 239 -4.37 -1.01 19.19
N PHE A 240 -3.76 -0.03 19.85
CA PHE A 240 -3.34 1.21 19.19
C PHE A 240 -2.28 0.93 18.12
N THR A 241 -1.23 0.18 18.47
CA THR A 241 -0.13 -0.09 17.55
C THR A 241 -0.61 -0.90 16.34
N HIS A 242 -1.55 -1.84 16.52
CA HIS A 242 -2.18 -2.58 15.43
C HIS A 242 -2.79 -1.63 14.37
N PHE A 243 -3.73 -0.78 14.77
CA PHE A 243 -4.37 0.15 13.84
C PHE A 243 -3.42 1.24 13.34
N LEU A 244 -2.39 1.61 14.11
CA LEU A 244 -1.34 2.50 13.65
C LEU A 244 -0.57 1.87 12.48
N VAL A 245 -0.19 0.60 12.60
CA VAL A 245 0.52 -0.15 11.56
C VAL A 245 -0.36 -0.32 10.32
N GLU A 246 -1.62 -0.73 10.47
CA GLU A 246 -2.55 -0.82 9.34
C GLU A 246 -2.72 0.53 8.63
N GLY A 247 -2.96 1.59 9.41
CA GLY A 247 -3.12 2.94 8.89
C GLY A 247 -1.91 3.41 8.11
N LEU A 248 -0.70 3.16 8.65
CA LEU A 248 0.57 3.45 7.96
C LEU A 248 0.82 2.56 6.74
N ARG A 249 0.22 1.37 6.64
CA ARG A 249 0.22 0.56 5.40
C ARG A 249 -0.74 1.12 4.34
N GLY A 250 -1.59 2.09 4.69
CA GLY A 250 -2.46 2.78 3.75
C GLY A 250 -3.95 2.60 3.97
N THR A 251 -4.38 1.80 4.95
CA THR A 251 -5.83 1.64 5.23
C THR A 251 -6.48 2.93 5.74
N ALA A 252 -5.68 3.87 6.25
CA ALA A 252 -6.13 5.18 6.66
C ALA A 252 -6.45 6.12 5.48
N ASP A 253 -5.98 5.81 4.26
CA ASP A 253 -6.32 6.56 3.05
C ASP A 253 -7.75 6.21 2.62
N GLN A 254 -8.70 6.88 3.24
CA GLN A 254 -10.12 6.71 3.00
C GLN A 254 -10.67 8.00 2.38
N PRO A 255 -11.64 7.91 1.45
CA PRO A 255 -12.28 9.09 0.91
C PRO A 255 -13.00 9.85 2.04
N VAL A 256 -12.50 11.04 2.37
CA VAL A 256 -13.13 11.99 3.29
C VAL A 256 -13.71 13.15 2.50
N SER A 257 -14.75 13.80 3.02
CA SER A 257 -15.45 14.90 2.32
C SER A 257 -14.47 15.93 1.75
N GLY A 258 -14.35 15.98 0.42
CA GLY A 258 -13.47 16.91 -0.31
C GLY A 258 -12.10 16.37 -0.73
N ARG A 259 -11.71 15.14 -0.36
CA ARG A 259 -10.48 14.48 -0.84
C ARG A 259 -10.72 12.98 -1.14
N PRO A 260 -10.53 12.51 -2.38
CA PRO A 260 -10.58 11.09 -2.68
C PRO A 260 -9.36 10.38 -2.08
N ALA A 261 -9.48 9.06 -1.86
CA ALA A 261 -8.30 8.24 -1.58
C ALA A 261 -7.32 8.37 -2.76
N ASP A 262 -6.10 8.79 -2.48
CA ASP A 262 -5.09 9.18 -3.48
C ASP A 262 -3.74 8.45 -3.32
N GLY A 263 -3.72 7.42 -2.47
CA GLY A 263 -2.56 6.62 -2.12
C GLY A 263 -1.65 7.27 -1.07
N ILE A 264 -2.01 8.43 -0.52
CA ILE A 264 -1.22 9.18 0.46
C ILE A 264 -1.99 9.30 1.78
N VAL A 265 -1.42 8.71 2.84
CA VAL A 265 -1.91 8.87 4.21
C VAL A 265 -1.31 10.12 4.82
N THR A 266 -2.18 11.05 5.20
CA THR A 266 -1.83 12.27 5.95
C THR A 266 -1.94 12.08 7.46
N PHE A 267 -1.48 13.07 8.23
CA PHE A 267 -1.68 13.08 9.68
C PHE A 267 -3.16 13.10 10.09
N ALA A 268 -4.00 13.84 9.34
CA ALA A 268 -5.44 13.87 9.57
C ALA A 268 -6.07 12.48 9.45
N GLU A 269 -5.80 11.80 8.33
CA GLU A 269 -6.30 10.47 8.02
C GLU A 269 -5.82 9.43 9.00
N LEU A 270 -4.51 9.39 9.26
CA LEU A 270 -3.96 8.43 10.22
C LEU A 270 -4.54 8.66 11.61
N SER A 271 -4.63 9.90 12.07
CA SER A 271 -5.18 10.20 13.40
C SER A 271 -6.65 9.81 13.50
N ALA A 272 -7.45 10.09 12.47
CA ALA A 272 -8.88 9.75 12.47
C ALA A 272 -9.08 8.23 12.41
N TYR A 273 -8.36 7.55 11.51
CA TYR A 273 -8.42 6.09 11.36
C TYR A 273 -8.05 5.38 12.66
N VAL A 274 -6.88 5.69 13.23
CA VAL A 274 -6.41 5.03 14.45
C VAL A 274 -7.35 5.32 15.62
N ALA A 275 -7.78 6.57 15.80
CA ALA A 275 -8.70 6.92 16.88
C ALA A 275 -10.06 6.20 16.77
N ASN A 276 -10.66 6.18 15.58
CA ASN A 276 -11.97 5.57 15.37
C ASN A 276 -11.92 4.05 15.51
N ASN A 277 -10.93 3.39 14.90
CA ASN A 277 -10.84 1.93 14.93
C ASN A 277 -10.41 1.41 16.32
N THR A 278 -9.46 2.06 17.00
CA THR A 278 -9.13 1.70 18.38
C THR A 278 -10.35 1.86 19.29
N TYR A 279 -11.08 2.97 19.22
CA TYR A 279 -12.27 3.19 20.04
C TYR A 279 -13.37 2.16 19.73
N ALA A 280 -13.68 1.94 18.45
CA ALA A 280 -14.69 0.98 18.03
C ALA A 280 -14.36 -0.43 18.51
N TYR A 281 -13.13 -0.90 18.27
CA TYR A 281 -12.69 -2.22 18.70
C TYR A 281 -12.78 -2.40 20.22
N VAL A 282 -12.27 -1.43 20.99
CA VAL A 282 -12.20 -1.54 22.45
C VAL A 282 -13.58 -1.42 23.10
N VAL A 283 -14.35 -0.39 22.72
CA VAL A 283 -15.61 -0.05 23.39
C VAL A 283 -16.80 -0.79 22.80
N ILE A 284 -16.87 -0.90 21.47
CA ILE A 284 -18.03 -1.49 20.78
C ILE A 284 -17.88 -3.01 20.73
N ASP A 285 -16.73 -3.50 20.25
CA ASP A 285 -16.56 -4.94 19.99
C ASP A 285 -16.18 -5.70 21.27
N LYS A 286 -15.15 -5.25 21.98
CA LYS A 286 -14.63 -5.92 23.19
C LYS A 286 -15.35 -5.49 24.48
N LYS A 287 -16.12 -4.39 24.46
CA LYS A 287 -16.85 -3.84 25.62
C LYS A 287 -15.94 -3.55 26.83
N LEU A 288 -14.74 -3.06 26.55
CA LEU A 288 -13.72 -2.70 27.54
C LEU A 288 -13.73 -1.18 27.81
N PRO A 289 -13.07 -0.72 28.90
CA PRO A 289 -12.86 0.70 29.13
C PRO A 289 -12.20 1.38 27.93
N ALA A 290 -12.64 2.60 27.61
CA ALA A 290 -12.21 3.30 26.41
C ALA A 290 -10.69 3.47 26.33
N GLN A 291 -10.17 3.26 25.12
CA GLN A 291 -8.85 3.68 24.70
C GLN A 291 -9.04 4.65 23.53
N SER A 292 -8.64 5.90 23.73
CA SER A 292 -8.79 6.98 22.77
C SER A 292 -7.41 7.52 22.39
N PRO A 293 -6.79 7.03 21.31
CA PRO A 293 -5.55 7.59 20.80
C PRO A 293 -5.66 9.09 20.53
N GLN A 294 -4.55 9.82 20.73
CA GLN A 294 -4.54 11.28 20.56
C GLN A 294 -3.27 11.75 19.85
N LEU A 295 -3.45 12.36 18.67
CA LEU A 295 -2.44 13.20 18.03
C LEU A 295 -2.42 14.59 18.67
N ARG A 296 -1.23 15.10 18.98
CA ARG A 296 -0.99 16.41 19.59
C ARG A 296 0.12 17.16 18.88
N GLY A 297 0.05 18.49 18.94
CA GLY A 297 1.05 19.39 18.37
C GLY A 297 0.45 20.35 17.35
N ASP A 298 1.20 21.41 17.07
CA ASP A 298 0.87 22.37 16.02
C ASP A 298 1.60 21.94 14.74
N ILE A 299 0.89 21.18 13.90
CA ILE A 299 1.38 20.64 12.63
C ILE A 299 0.33 20.82 11.54
N ASP A 300 0.78 20.93 10.29
CA ASP A 300 -0.12 20.83 9.15
C ASP A 300 -0.60 19.38 9.01
N LEU A 301 -1.89 19.16 9.30
CA LEU A 301 -2.51 17.84 9.29
C LEU A 301 -2.60 17.22 7.89
N ASN A 302 -2.43 18.01 6.83
CA ASN A 302 -2.41 17.53 5.45
C ASN A 302 -1.01 17.10 5.00
N LEU A 303 0.01 17.20 5.85
CA LEU A 303 1.34 16.72 5.51
C LEU A 303 1.32 15.21 5.26
N PRO A 304 1.95 14.74 4.16
CA PRO A 304 2.02 13.32 3.85
C PRO A 304 2.93 12.62 4.86
N LEU A 305 2.43 11.54 5.45
CA LEU A 305 3.15 10.75 6.45
C LEU A 305 3.56 9.37 5.90
N ALA A 306 2.66 8.75 5.16
CA ALA A 306 2.81 7.42 4.59
C ALA A 306 2.22 7.37 3.18
N ARG A 307 2.71 6.45 2.36
CA ARG A 307 2.05 6.05 1.10
C ARG A 307 1.56 4.63 1.26
N GLN A 308 0.49 4.23 0.62
CA GLN A 308 0.01 2.85 0.73
C GLN A 308 1.12 1.82 0.36
N ILE A 309 1.31 0.79 1.19
CA ILE A 309 2.34 -0.26 1.05
C ILE A 309 1.76 -1.66 1.20
N GLY A 310 2.37 -2.63 0.52
CA GLY A 310 1.89 -4.01 0.42
C GLY A 310 1.30 -4.28 -0.96
N PRO A 311 1.11 -5.56 -1.37
CA PRO A 311 0.69 -5.85 -2.73
C PRO A 311 -0.64 -5.14 -2.96
N ALA A 312 -0.74 -4.39 -4.05
CA ALA A 312 -1.70 -4.76 -5.08
C ALA A 312 -2.94 -5.50 -4.57
N LYS A 313 -3.79 -4.88 -3.74
CA LYS A 313 -5.09 -5.50 -3.49
C LYS A 313 -5.94 -5.21 -4.70
N ASP A 314 -6.25 -6.28 -5.42
CA ASP A 314 -7.43 -6.38 -6.25
C ASP A 314 -8.60 -5.68 -5.55
N PHE A 315 -9.43 -4.96 -6.28
CA PHE A 315 -10.59 -4.30 -5.71
C PHE A 315 -11.85 -4.67 -6.48
N THR A 316 -12.99 -4.56 -5.79
CA THR A 316 -14.30 -4.75 -6.38
C THR A 316 -15.00 -3.40 -6.44
N ASN A 317 -15.53 -3.04 -7.61
CA ASN A 317 -16.19 -1.75 -7.82
C ASN A 317 -17.68 -1.77 -7.45
N SER A 318 -18.40 -0.66 -7.67
CA SER A 318 -19.81 -0.51 -7.25
C SER A 318 -20.78 -1.49 -7.91
N ILE A 319 -20.41 -2.10 -9.04
CA ILE A 319 -21.25 -3.09 -9.74
C ILE A 319 -20.90 -4.54 -9.41
N GLY A 320 -19.88 -4.76 -8.56
CA GLY A 320 -19.40 -6.10 -8.20
C GLY A 320 -18.34 -6.67 -9.15
N MET A 321 -17.78 -5.86 -10.05
CA MET A 321 -16.70 -6.29 -10.95
C MET A 321 -15.39 -6.31 -10.18
N GLU A 322 -14.64 -7.42 -10.29
CA GLU A 322 -13.32 -7.60 -9.69
C GLU A 322 -12.22 -7.14 -10.64
N LEU A 323 -11.30 -6.32 -10.14
CA LEU A 323 -10.14 -5.85 -10.88
C LEU A 323 -8.85 -6.24 -10.17
N GLY A 324 -7.92 -6.85 -10.89
CA GLY A 324 -6.58 -7.19 -10.41
C GLY A 324 -5.58 -6.06 -10.62
N LEU A 325 -4.66 -5.84 -9.68
CA LEU A 325 -3.58 -4.86 -9.91
C LEU A 325 -2.50 -5.46 -10.80
N ILE A 326 -2.12 -4.69 -11.81
CA ILE A 326 -1.03 -4.96 -12.73
C ILE A 326 0.13 -3.99 -12.40
N PRO A 327 1.27 -4.51 -11.88
CA PRO A 327 2.36 -3.66 -11.41
C PRO A 327 3.15 -3.02 -12.55
N ALA A 328 3.54 -1.75 -12.37
CA ALA A 328 4.42 -1.03 -13.27
C ALA A 328 5.71 -1.82 -13.53
N ARG A 329 6.06 -2.02 -14.80
CA ARG A 329 7.31 -2.72 -15.16
C ARG A 329 7.73 -2.40 -16.58
N THR A 330 9.00 -2.68 -16.84
CA THR A 330 9.51 -2.82 -18.21
C THR A 330 9.44 -4.27 -18.66
N PHE A 331 8.90 -4.52 -19.85
CA PHE A 331 8.80 -5.84 -20.46
C PHE A 331 9.10 -5.78 -21.96
N THR A 332 9.31 -6.95 -22.56
CA THR A 332 9.45 -7.08 -24.02
C THR A 332 8.08 -7.45 -24.61
N MET A 333 7.56 -6.58 -25.47
CA MET A 333 6.31 -6.76 -26.21
C MET A 333 6.62 -7.32 -27.60
N GLY A 334 5.76 -8.18 -28.14
CA GLY A 334 5.95 -8.90 -29.40
C GLY A 334 6.56 -10.31 -29.23
N SER A 335 6.69 -11.05 -30.33
CA SER A 335 7.16 -12.45 -30.36
C SER A 335 8.58 -12.57 -30.94
N PRO A 336 9.43 -13.46 -30.39
CA PRO A 336 10.75 -13.70 -30.97
C PRO A 336 10.61 -14.30 -32.37
N THR A 337 11.57 -14.06 -33.25
CA THR A 337 11.53 -14.54 -34.65
C THR A 337 11.46 -16.06 -34.79
N THR A 338 11.73 -16.80 -33.72
CA THR A 338 11.68 -18.27 -33.64
C THR A 338 10.37 -18.81 -33.08
N GLU A 339 9.44 -17.97 -32.64
CA GLU A 339 8.13 -18.41 -32.16
C GLU A 339 7.32 -19.02 -33.32
N PRO A 340 6.80 -20.26 -33.19
CA PRO A 340 5.94 -20.85 -34.21
C PRO A 340 4.71 -19.99 -34.50
N ASP A 341 4.27 -20.00 -35.76
CA ASP A 341 3.06 -19.30 -36.22
C ASP A 341 2.98 -17.78 -35.97
N ARG A 342 4.11 -17.13 -35.63
CA ARG A 342 4.17 -15.66 -35.48
C ARG A 342 3.80 -14.90 -36.76
N SER A 343 3.19 -13.74 -36.58
CA SER A 343 2.98 -12.75 -37.64
C SER A 343 4.14 -11.74 -37.72
N ASP A 344 4.28 -11.08 -38.88
CA ASP A 344 5.37 -10.14 -39.14
C ASP A 344 5.24 -8.82 -38.34
N ASP A 345 4.03 -8.48 -37.92
CA ASP A 345 3.69 -7.27 -37.18
C ASP A 345 3.83 -7.41 -35.64
N GLU A 346 4.42 -8.52 -35.18
CA GLU A 346 4.67 -8.83 -33.77
C GLU A 346 6.12 -8.50 -33.35
N THR A 347 6.72 -7.46 -33.95
CA THR A 347 8.15 -7.15 -33.76
C THR A 347 8.51 -6.86 -32.30
N GLN A 348 9.54 -7.54 -31.78
CA GLN A 348 9.97 -7.35 -30.41
C GLN A 348 10.54 -5.95 -30.15
N HIS A 349 10.04 -5.30 -29.11
CA HIS A 349 10.52 -4.00 -28.64
C HIS A 349 10.30 -3.86 -27.12
N THR A 350 10.98 -2.90 -26.50
CA THR A 350 10.92 -2.69 -25.05
C THR A 350 9.84 -1.69 -24.71
N VAL A 351 8.93 -2.08 -23.80
CA VAL A 351 7.90 -1.19 -23.28
C VAL A 351 8.05 -1.04 -21.78
N THR A 352 8.01 0.20 -21.30
CA THR A 352 7.91 0.53 -19.88
C THR A 352 6.50 1.03 -19.57
N LEU A 353 5.77 0.32 -18.72
CA LEU A 353 4.56 0.84 -18.08
C LEU A 353 5.00 1.57 -16.80
N SER A 354 4.79 2.89 -16.76
CA SER A 354 5.37 3.77 -15.72
C SER A 354 4.58 3.80 -14.42
N ARG A 355 3.36 3.26 -14.43
CA ARG A 355 2.43 3.26 -13.29
C ARG A 355 1.73 1.93 -13.18
N ASP A 356 1.40 1.57 -11.95
CA ASP A 356 0.47 0.48 -11.73
C ASP A 356 -0.91 0.86 -12.28
N PHE A 357 -1.64 -0.13 -12.74
CA PHE A 357 -3.03 0.03 -13.13
C PHE A 357 -3.81 -1.21 -12.70
N TYR A 358 -5.13 -1.10 -12.68
CA TYR A 358 -6.00 -2.23 -12.44
C TYR A 358 -6.62 -2.69 -13.75
N MET A 359 -6.85 -3.99 -13.89
CA MET A 359 -7.53 -4.60 -15.04
C MET A 359 -8.62 -5.55 -14.55
N GLY A 360 -9.76 -5.59 -15.21
CA GLY A 360 -10.82 -6.56 -14.91
C GLY A 360 -10.25 -7.97 -14.94
N LYS A 361 -10.50 -8.75 -13.87
CA LYS A 361 -10.03 -10.15 -13.80
C LYS A 361 -10.60 -11.02 -14.91
N TYR A 362 -11.80 -10.68 -15.33
CA TYR A 362 -12.59 -11.34 -16.35
C TYR A 362 -12.89 -10.38 -17.50
N GLU A 363 -13.29 -10.90 -18.65
CA GLU A 363 -13.99 -10.11 -19.66
C GLU A 363 -15.27 -9.51 -19.03
N VAL A 364 -15.74 -8.36 -19.54
CA VAL A 364 -16.99 -7.77 -19.06
C VAL A 364 -18.13 -8.76 -19.30
N THR A 365 -18.84 -9.13 -18.25
CA THR A 365 -19.94 -10.10 -18.35
C THR A 365 -21.20 -9.45 -18.90
N GLN A 366 -22.11 -10.26 -19.45
CA GLN A 366 -23.41 -9.81 -19.91
C GLN A 366 -24.21 -9.11 -18.81
N ARG A 367 -24.16 -9.64 -17.57
CA ARG A 367 -24.78 -9.01 -16.39
C ARG A 367 -24.23 -7.62 -16.13
N GLU A 368 -22.92 -7.46 -16.14
CA GLU A 368 -22.26 -6.17 -15.89
C GLU A 368 -22.59 -5.17 -17.00
N PHE A 369 -22.47 -5.60 -18.26
CA PHE A 369 -22.79 -4.77 -19.43
C PHE A 369 -24.24 -4.30 -19.37
N GLN A 370 -25.20 -5.20 -19.18
CA GLN A 370 -26.61 -4.85 -19.11
C GLN A 370 -26.92 -3.91 -17.94
N ARG A 371 -26.27 -4.09 -16.79
CA ARG A 371 -26.45 -3.20 -15.62
C ARG A 371 -25.99 -1.77 -15.90
N VAL A 372 -24.93 -1.57 -16.68
CA VAL A 372 -24.37 -0.25 -16.98
C VAL A 372 -25.01 0.38 -18.22
N MET A 373 -25.26 -0.43 -19.26
CA MET A 373 -25.67 0.05 -20.57
C MET A 373 -27.19 0.01 -20.78
N GLY A 374 -27.90 -0.86 -20.08
CA GLY A 374 -29.35 -1.02 -20.13
C GLY A 374 -29.87 -2.01 -21.19
N PHE A 375 -28.98 -2.66 -21.93
CA PHE A 375 -29.31 -3.67 -22.95
C PHE A 375 -28.23 -4.76 -23.01
N ASN A 376 -28.51 -5.88 -23.68
CA ASN A 376 -27.55 -6.97 -23.91
C ASN A 376 -27.54 -7.33 -25.40
N PRO A 377 -26.45 -7.06 -26.16
CA PRO A 377 -26.37 -7.35 -27.58
C PRO A 377 -25.88 -8.77 -27.91
N SER A 378 -25.55 -9.57 -26.89
CA SER A 378 -24.89 -10.87 -27.06
C SER A 378 -25.76 -11.87 -27.83
N SER A 379 -25.13 -12.64 -28.70
CA SER A 379 -25.70 -13.77 -29.43
C SER A 379 -25.89 -15.01 -28.54
N PHE A 380 -24.94 -15.29 -27.63
CA PHE A 380 -25.06 -16.40 -26.68
C PHE A 380 -25.66 -15.90 -25.37
N THR A 381 -26.72 -16.53 -24.87
CA THR A 381 -27.45 -16.03 -23.67
C THR A 381 -27.73 -17.11 -22.63
N ASP A 382 -26.95 -18.18 -22.60
CA ASP A 382 -27.17 -19.33 -21.71
C ASP A 382 -26.87 -19.00 -20.23
N SER A 383 -26.10 -17.94 -19.96
CA SER A 383 -25.78 -17.46 -18.60
C SER A 383 -25.45 -15.97 -18.63
N ASP A 384 -25.82 -15.25 -17.56
CA ASP A 384 -25.48 -13.83 -17.37
C ASP A 384 -23.99 -13.60 -17.02
N ARG A 385 -23.26 -14.68 -16.71
CA ARG A 385 -21.79 -14.71 -16.48
C ARG A 385 -20.98 -15.01 -17.75
N LEU A 386 -21.63 -15.21 -18.90
CA LEU A 386 -20.93 -15.20 -20.18
C LEU A 386 -20.29 -13.81 -20.43
N PRO A 387 -19.18 -13.72 -21.18
CA PRO A 387 -18.69 -12.44 -21.65
C PRO A 387 -19.77 -11.76 -22.51
N VAL A 388 -19.83 -10.44 -22.45
CA VAL A 388 -20.60 -9.68 -23.43
C VAL A 388 -19.85 -9.72 -24.76
N GLU A 389 -20.54 -10.11 -25.82
CA GLU A 389 -20.02 -10.09 -27.19
C GLU A 389 -21.00 -9.37 -28.12
N THR A 390 -20.65 -9.24 -29.40
CA THR A 390 -21.42 -8.45 -30.37
C THR A 390 -21.51 -6.97 -29.94
N VAL A 391 -20.45 -6.46 -29.31
CA VAL A 391 -20.28 -5.05 -28.93
C VAL A 391 -19.31 -4.35 -29.86
N THR A 392 -19.62 -3.10 -30.22
CA THR A 392 -18.68 -2.25 -30.95
C THR A 392 -17.61 -1.68 -30.02
N TRP A 393 -16.52 -1.16 -30.58
CA TRP A 393 -15.55 -0.39 -29.80
C TRP A 393 -16.20 0.83 -29.13
N PHE A 394 -17.17 1.45 -29.78
CA PHE A 394 -17.90 2.60 -29.24
C PHE A 394 -18.79 2.24 -28.03
N ASP A 395 -19.42 1.06 -28.06
CA ASP A 395 -20.18 0.55 -26.93
C ASP A 395 -19.27 0.31 -25.72
N ALA A 396 -18.08 -0.25 -25.96
CA ALA A 396 -17.10 -0.53 -24.92
C ALA A 396 -16.55 0.75 -24.24
N VAL A 397 -16.23 1.80 -25.01
CA VAL A 397 -15.80 3.09 -24.43
C VAL A 397 -16.94 3.84 -23.74
N MET A 398 -18.18 3.68 -24.21
CA MET A 398 -19.37 4.22 -23.54
C MET A 398 -19.63 3.50 -22.21
N PHE A 399 -19.49 2.17 -22.18
CA PHE A 399 -19.55 1.38 -20.94
C PHE A 399 -18.53 1.90 -19.93
N CYS A 400 -17.27 2.08 -20.34
CA CYS A 400 -16.21 2.61 -19.47
C CYS A 400 -16.54 4.00 -18.92
N SER A 401 -17.13 4.88 -19.76
CA SER A 401 -17.51 6.23 -19.34
C SER A 401 -18.64 6.21 -18.31
N LYS A 402 -19.70 5.43 -18.54
CA LYS A 402 -20.81 5.27 -17.59
C LYS A 402 -20.38 4.59 -16.29
N LEU A 403 -19.52 3.57 -16.38
CA LEU A 403 -18.97 2.89 -15.19
C LEU A 403 -18.15 3.86 -14.34
N SER A 404 -17.41 4.78 -14.97
CA SER A 404 -16.68 5.83 -14.25
C SER A 404 -17.63 6.75 -13.49
N GLU A 405 -18.75 7.16 -14.10
CA GLU A 405 -19.75 8.01 -13.45
C GLU A 405 -20.41 7.30 -12.25
N LEU A 406 -20.74 6.01 -12.37
CA LEU A 406 -21.32 5.21 -11.29
C LEU A 406 -20.39 5.11 -10.08
N ASP A 407 -19.08 5.06 -10.32
CA ASP A 407 -18.05 5.00 -9.28
C ASP A 407 -17.56 6.38 -8.81
N GLY A 408 -18.14 7.48 -9.31
CA GLY A 408 -17.71 8.84 -8.96
C GLY A 408 -16.31 9.21 -9.48
N ARG A 409 -15.83 8.56 -10.54
CA ARG A 409 -14.53 8.79 -11.19
C ARG A 409 -14.66 9.73 -12.40
N GLN A 410 -13.57 10.41 -12.74
CA GLN A 410 -13.52 11.22 -13.96
C GLN A 410 -13.45 10.32 -15.19
N ALA A 411 -14.46 10.35 -16.06
CA ALA A 411 -14.48 9.55 -17.29
C ALA A 411 -13.21 9.74 -18.14
N ALA A 412 -12.60 8.65 -18.60
CA ALA A 412 -11.39 8.66 -19.42
C ALA A 412 -11.61 9.14 -20.86
N TYR A 413 -12.87 9.24 -21.29
CA TYR A 413 -13.24 9.66 -22.64
C TYR A 413 -14.14 10.90 -22.63
N THR A 414 -14.05 11.69 -23.70
CA THR A 414 -15.13 12.59 -24.11
C THR A 414 -15.79 11.98 -25.34
N ILE A 415 -17.10 11.75 -25.28
CA ILE A 415 -17.87 11.13 -26.35
C ILE A 415 -18.94 12.12 -26.82
N SER A 416 -19.02 12.34 -28.13
CA SER A 416 -20.01 13.23 -28.74
C SER A 416 -20.40 12.74 -30.14
N ALA A 417 -21.40 13.38 -30.77
CA ALA A 417 -21.87 13.02 -32.12
C ALA A 417 -22.21 11.52 -32.28
N ILE A 418 -22.86 10.95 -31.27
CA ILE A 418 -23.21 9.52 -31.20
C ILE A 418 -24.25 9.19 -32.28
N GLN A 419 -23.96 8.16 -33.07
CA GLN A 419 -24.88 7.51 -34.00
C GLN A 419 -25.10 6.07 -33.56
N LYS A 420 -26.34 5.58 -33.68
CA LYS A 420 -26.73 4.26 -33.24
C LYS A 420 -27.42 3.48 -34.36
N ASP A 421 -27.30 2.16 -34.27
CA ASP A 421 -28.13 1.19 -34.97
C ASP A 421 -28.75 0.27 -33.91
N GLY A 422 -30.05 0.43 -33.68
CA GLY A 422 -30.70 -0.09 -32.47
C GLY A 422 -30.14 0.57 -31.20
N ASP A 423 -29.78 -0.25 -30.21
CA ASP A 423 -29.19 0.23 -28.95
C ASP A 423 -27.68 0.48 -29.03
N SER A 424 -27.00 -0.21 -29.95
CA SER A 424 -25.55 -0.17 -30.16
C SER A 424 -25.10 1.11 -30.88
N ILE A 425 -23.96 1.64 -30.44
CA ILE A 425 -23.31 2.82 -31.02
C ILE A 425 -22.46 2.38 -32.21
N THR A 426 -22.71 2.93 -33.39
CA THR A 426 -21.96 2.59 -34.61
C THR A 426 -20.95 3.65 -35.01
N SER A 427 -21.08 4.87 -34.49
CA SER A 427 -20.10 5.94 -34.68
C SER A 427 -20.20 6.97 -33.55
N ALA A 428 -19.06 7.54 -33.15
CA ALA A 428 -18.99 8.68 -32.25
C ALA A 428 -17.65 9.41 -32.40
N ASN A 429 -17.64 10.71 -32.10
CA ASN A 429 -16.41 11.45 -31.85
C ASN A 429 -15.91 11.13 -30.45
N VAL A 430 -14.79 10.41 -30.36
CA VAL A 430 -14.17 9.98 -29.09
C VAL A 430 -12.79 10.61 -28.94
N SER A 431 -12.54 11.25 -27.81
CA SER A 431 -11.21 11.75 -27.42
C SER A 431 -10.83 11.28 -26.02
N ILE A 432 -9.55 10.98 -25.81
CA ILE A 432 -9.02 10.51 -24.51
C ILE A 432 -8.71 11.72 -23.62
N LYS A 433 -9.22 11.72 -22.39
CA LYS A 433 -8.89 12.70 -21.36
C LYS A 433 -7.65 12.25 -20.59
N ARG A 434 -6.50 12.85 -20.90
CA ARG A 434 -5.24 12.54 -20.21
C ARG A 434 -5.32 12.92 -18.73
N GLY A 435 -4.83 12.03 -17.86
CA GLY A 435 -4.81 12.23 -16.41
C GLY A 435 -6.13 11.94 -15.69
N ALA A 436 -7.17 11.51 -16.40
CA ALA A 436 -8.41 11.05 -15.79
C ALA A 436 -8.21 9.71 -15.05
N ASN A 437 -8.91 9.52 -13.94
CA ASN A 437 -8.84 8.34 -13.08
C ASN A 437 -10.00 7.34 -13.28
N GLY A 438 -10.76 7.48 -14.37
CA GLY A 438 -11.89 6.63 -14.74
C GLY A 438 -11.49 5.38 -15.51
N TYR A 439 -12.47 4.50 -15.67
CA TYR A 439 -12.36 3.27 -16.46
C TYR A 439 -12.16 3.57 -17.93
N ARG A 440 -11.44 2.66 -18.59
CA ARG A 440 -11.09 2.72 -20.00
C ARG A 440 -10.84 1.32 -20.55
N LEU A 441 -10.71 1.20 -21.86
CA LEU A 441 -10.07 0.03 -22.46
C LEU A 441 -8.57 0.03 -22.11
N PRO A 442 -7.94 -1.14 -21.94
CA PRO A 442 -6.50 -1.22 -21.84
C PRO A 442 -5.84 -0.71 -23.13
N THR A 443 -4.65 -0.15 -23.00
CA THR A 443 -3.78 -0.03 -24.16
C THR A 443 -3.36 -1.41 -24.63
N GLU A 444 -2.97 -1.54 -25.89
CA GLU A 444 -2.46 -2.79 -26.45
C GLU A 444 -1.27 -3.32 -25.64
N ALA A 445 -0.37 -2.44 -25.22
CA ALA A 445 0.78 -2.80 -24.40
C ALA A 445 0.40 -3.26 -22.99
N GLU A 446 -0.56 -2.59 -22.35
CA GLU A 446 -1.10 -3.03 -21.06
C GLU A 446 -1.76 -4.41 -21.17
N TRP A 447 -2.50 -4.64 -22.25
CA TRP A 447 -3.14 -5.93 -22.50
C TRP A 447 -2.12 -7.05 -22.65
N GLU A 448 -1.09 -6.88 -23.49
CA GLU A 448 -0.08 -7.92 -23.70
C GLU A 448 0.76 -8.17 -22.43
N TYR A 449 1.13 -7.10 -21.71
CA TYR A 449 1.83 -7.23 -20.44
C TYR A 449 1.00 -8.03 -19.42
N ALA A 450 -0.28 -7.69 -19.31
CA ALA A 450 -1.21 -8.34 -18.40
C ALA A 450 -1.47 -9.79 -18.79
N CYS A 451 -1.55 -10.09 -20.11
CA CYS A 451 -1.70 -11.43 -20.65
C CYS A 451 -0.49 -12.30 -20.30
N ARG A 452 0.73 -11.81 -20.56
CA ARG A 452 1.99 -12.53 -20.29
C ARG A 452 2.22 -12.79 -18.81
N ALA A 453 1.86 -11.86 -17.94
CA ALA A 453 2.06 -11.97 -16.49
C ALA A 453 3.49 -12.41 -16.07
N GLY A 454 4.50 -11.93 -16.81
CA GLY A 454 5.91 -12.26 -16.58
C GLY A 454 6.49 -13.38 -17.45
N GLU A 455 5.64 -14.13 -18.16
CA GLU A 455 6.06 -15.15 -19.11
C GLU A 455 6.61 -14.57 -20.43
N THR A 456 7.53 -15.32 -21.03
CA THR A 456 8.12 -15.00 -22.35
C THR A 456 7.75 -16.04 -23.41
N SER A 457 7.05 -17.09 -23.01
CA SER A 457 6.49 -18.10 -23.90
C SER A 457 5.26 -17.57 -24.67
N PRO A 458 4.75 -18.31 -25.67
CA PRO A 458 3.60 -17.86 -26.47
C PRO A 458 2.31 -17.69 -25.64
N PHE A 459 2.20 -18.38 -24.50
CA PHE A 459 1.06 -18.32 -23.60
C PHE A 459 1.52 -18.15 -22.16
N SER A 460 0.71 -17.54 -21.29
CA SER A 460 0.99 -17.46 -19.85
C SER A 460 1.04 -18.83 -19.15
N PHE A 461 0.61 -19.88 -19.85
CA PHE A 461 0.66 -21.28 -19.39
C PHE A 461 1.90 -22.03 -19.91
N GLY A 462 2.81 -21.35 -20.59
CA GLY A 462 4.02 -21.93 -21.17
C GLY A 462 3.95 -22.07 -22.69
N ALA A 463 4.60 -23.10 -23.22
CA ALA A 463 4.75 -23.30 -24.67
C ALA A 463 3.45 -23.70 -25.40
N ASN A 464 2.42 -24.13 -24.68
CA ASN A 464 1.18 -24.68 -25.24
C ASN A 464 -0.02 -24.43 -24.31
N ILE A 465 -1.22 -24.55 -24.87
CA ILE A 465 -2.51 -24.47 -24.15
C ILE A 465 -3.37 -25.71 -24.42
N THR A 466 -4.22 -26.07 -23.47
CA THR A 466 -5.22 -27.13 -23.64
C THR A 466 -6.65 -26.57 -23.61
N THR A 467 -7.60 -27.33 -24.12
CA THR A 467 -9.02 -26.96 -24.08
C THR A 467 -9.61 -26.97 -22.66
N ASP A 468 -8.90 -27.51 -21.67
CA ASP A 468 -9.28 -27.45 -20.25
C ASP A 468 -8.83 -26.14 -19.59
N GLN A 469 -7.85 -25.45 -20.20
CA GLN A 469 -7.33 -24.16 -19.75
C GLN A 469 -8.01 -23.00 -20.47
N VAL A 470 -8.25 -23.18 -21.78
CA VAL A 470 -8.63 -22.12 -22.70
C VAL A 470 -9.82 -22.55 -23.56
N ASN A 471 -10.72 -21.62 -23.87
CA ASN A 471 -11.82 -21.84 -24.81
C ASN A 471 -11.46 -21.38 -26.22
N TYR A 472 -11.13 -22.33 -27.11
CA TYR A 472 -10.76 -22.11 -28.53
C TYR A 472 -11.21 -23.31 -29.38
N ASP A 473 -10.98 -23.29 -30.71
CA ASP A 473 -11.20 -24.45 -31.58
C ASP A 473 -10.15 -25.55 -31.34
N GLY A 474 -10.52 -26.48 -30.45
CA GLY A 474 -9.72 -27.65 -30.10
C GLY A 474 -9.36 -28.59 -31.25
N ASN A 475 -9.93 -28.43 -32.45
CA ASN A 475 -9.53 -29.21 -33.63
C ASN A 475 -8.16 -28.79 -34.19
N TYR A 476 -7.71 -27.57 -33.88
CA TYR A 476 -6.47 -26.96 -34.38
C TYR A 476 -5.59 -26.48 -33.22
N PRO A 477 -4.96 -27.42 -32.50
CA PRO A 477 -4.08 -27.12 -31.37
C PRO A 477 -2.77 -26.49 -31.85
N TYR A 478 -2.08 -25.80 -30.94
CA TYR A 478 -0.82 -25.11 -31.23
C TYR A 478 0.33 -26.11 -31.39
N ASP A 479 1.24 -25.84 -32.34
CA ASP A 479 2.50 -26.58 -32.55
C ASP A 479 2.36 -28.12 -32.52
N GLY A 480 1.28 -28.63 -33.13
CA GLY A 480 1.02 -30.08 -33.24
C GLY A 480 0.65 -30.77 -31.92
N ALA A 481 0.23 -30.02 -30.90
CA ALA A 481 -0.31 -30.57 -29.67
C ALA A 481 -1.57 -31.43 -29.91
N ARG A 482 -2.10 -32.08 -28.86
CA ARG A 482 -3.26 -32.96 -29.01
C ARG A 482 -4.53 -32.16 -29.24
N LYS A 483 -5.37 -32.63 -30.17
CA LYS A 483 -6.72 -32.09 -30.35
C LYS A 483 -7.53 -32.21 -29.07
N GLY A 484 -8.39 -31.22 -28.83
CA GLY A 484 -9.26 -31.13 -27.67
C GLY A 484 -10.71 -30.80 -28.05
N LEU A 485 -11.49 -30.42 -27.04
CA LEU A 485 -12.89 -30.04 -27.21
C LEU A 485 -13.03 -28.69 -27.91
N TYR A 486 -13.73 -28.66 -29.05
CA TYR A 486 -14.26 -27.42 -29.61
C TYR A 486 -15.67 -27.19 -29.06
N ARG A 487 -15.85 -26.10 -28.32
CA ARG A 487 -17.13 -25.83 -27.62
C ARG A 487 -18.19 -25.16 -28.48
N GLU A 488 -17.78 -24.57 -29.61
CA GLU A 488 -18.67 -23.88 -30.56
C GLU A 488 -19.48 -22.72 -29.95
N LYS A 489 -19.07 -22.22 -28.76
CA LYS A 489 -19.67 -21.07 -28.08
C LYS A 489 -18.78 -20.54 -26.95
N THR A 490 -19.10 -19.34 -26.47
CA THR A 490 -18.54 -18.77 -25.24
C THR A 490 -18.90 -19.61 -24.01
N VAL A 491 -18.03 -19.58 -23.00
CA VAL A 491 -18.30 -20.12 -21.66
C VAL A 491 -18.36 -19.00 -20.64
N ALA A 492 -18.90 -19.29 -19.44
CA ALA A 492 -18.90 -18.31 -18.36
C ALA A 492 -17.44 -17.94 -18.04
N VAL A 493 -17.21 -16.68 -17.69
CA VAL A 493 -15.86 -16.14 -17.50
C VAL A 493 -15.06 -16.87 -16.40
N ASP A 494 -15.75 -17.56 -15.50
CA ASP A 494 -15.23 -18.36 -14.39
C ASP A 494 -15.34 -19.89 -14.61
N ALA A 495 -15.72 -20.35 -15.80
CA ALA A 495 -15.88 -21.77 -16.11
C ALA A 495 -14.53 -22.52 -16.23
N LEU A 496 -13.49 -21.84 -16.73
CA LEU A 496 -12.12 -22.37 -16.80
C LEU A 496 -11.30 -21.67 -15.72
N THR A 497 -11.01 -22.39 -14.64
CA THR A 497 -10.60 -21.81 -13.35
C THR A 497 -9.11 -21.49 -13.23
N GLN A 498 -8.35 -21.58 -14.33
CA GLN A 498 -6.92 -21.26 -14.33
C GLN A 498 -6.71 -19.81 -14.77
N ALA A 499 -6.25 -18.98 -13.82
CA ALA A 499 -5.77 -17.64 -14.11
C ALA A 499 -4.26 -17.64 -14.41
N ASN A 500 -3.77 -16.56 -15.02
CA ASN A 500 -2.33 -16.30 -15.09
C ASN A 500 -1.77 -15.77 -13.75
N GLU A 501 -0.47 -15.49 -13.67
CA GLU A 501 0.21 -15.02 -12.45
C GLU A 501 -0.29 -13.66 -11.91
N PHE A 502 -1.05 -12.90 -12.70
CA PHE A 502 -1.73 -11.67 -12.26
C PHE A 502 -3.18 -11.90 -11.83
N GLY A 503 -3.65 -13.15 -11.78
CA GLY A 503 -5.01 -13.49 -11.40
C GLY A 503 -6.05 -13.14 -12.47
N LEU A 504 -5.63 -13.00 -13.74
CA LEU A 504 -6.53 -12.74 -14.87
C LEU A 504 -6.92 -14.04 -15.57
N PHE A 505 -8.20 -14.14 -15.90
CA PHE A 505 -8.81 -15.29 -16.55
C PHE A 505 -9.10 -14.99 -18.02
N GLN A 506 -9.16 -16.06 -18.82
CA GLN A 506 -9.53 -16.04 -20.23
C GLN A 506 -8.69 -15.09 -21.12
N MET A 507 -7.45 -14.76 -20.72
CA MET A 507 -6.55 -13.90 -21.52
C MET A 507 -6.13 -14.54 -22.87
N HIS A 508 -6.50 -15.79 -23.12
CA HIS A 508 -6.05 -16.61 -24.24
C HIS A 508 -7.20 -17.22 -25.04
N GLY A 509 -8.43 -16.71 -24.98
CA GLY A 509 -9.54 -17.27 -25.76
C GLY A 509 -10.87 -16.76 -25.26
N ASN A 510 -11.92 -17.56 -25.47
CA ASN A 510 -13.31 -17.24 -25.12
C ASN A 510 -13.89 -16.11 -25.97
N VAL A 511 -13.47 -14.86 -25.81
CA VAL A 511 -13.71 -13.79 -26.80
C VAL A 511 -12.46 -12.94 -26.99
N ALA A 512 -12.22 -12.49 -28.22
CA ALA A 512 -11.22 -11.46 -28.47
C ALA A 512 -11.63 -10.15 -27.78
N GLU A 513 -10.66 -9.34 -27.38
CA GLU A 513 -10.90 -8.17 -26.54
C GLU A 513 -10.43 -6.87 -27.19
N TRP A 514 -11.34 -5.89 -27.27
CA TRP A 514 -11.01 -4.55 -27.74
C TRP A 514 -9.95 -3.87 -26.88
N CYS A 515 -8.96 -3.25 -27.54
CA CYS A 515 -7.99 -2.33 -26.94
C CYS A 515 -8.29 -0.87 -27.34
N ALA A 516 -7.70 0.07 -26.61
CA ALA A 516 -7.87 1.50 -26.87
C ALA A 516 -7.20 1.95 -28.19
N ASP A 517 -6.12 1.28 -28.58
CA ASP A 517 -5.18 1.70 -29.62
C ASP A 517 -5.79 1.62 -31.03
N TRP A 518 -5.36 2.55 -31.88
CA TRP A 518 -5.46 2.33 -33.32
C TRP A 518 -4.45 1.25 -33.71
N TYR A 519 -4.81 0.37 -34.63
CA TYR A 519 -3.88 -0.63 -35.16
C TYR A 519 -2.88 0.03 -36.10
N GLY A 520 -1.62 -0.36 -35.97
CA GLY A 520 -0.49 0.11 -36.77
C GLY A 520 0.82 -0.52 -36.33
N ASP A 521 1.91 -0.05 -36.93
CA ASP A 521 3.26 -0.54 -36.66
C ASP A 521 3.68 -0.25 -35.21
N TYR A 522 4.39 -1.20 -34.61
CA TYR A 522 5.05 -0.95 -33.33
C TYR A 522 6.14 0.11 -33.46
N PRO A 523 6.34 0.94 -32.42
CA PRO A 523 7.41 1.91 -32.40
C PRO A 523 8.78 1.21 -32.37
N SER A 524 9.77 1.83 -33.00
CA SER A 524 11.16 1.34 -32.92
C SER A 524 11.80 1.70 -31.57
N GLY A 525 12.45 0.73 -30.92
CA GLY A 525 13.24 0.95 -29.71
C GLY A 525 12.41 0.89 -28.41
N SER A 526 12.92 1.52 -27.34
CA SER A 526 12.24 1.55 -26.04
C SER A 526 11.20 2.66 -25.95
N VAL A 527 9.99 2.35 -25.51
CA VAL A 527 8.90 3.32 -25.32
C VAL A 527 8.32 3.26 -23.90
N THR A 528 7.70 4.34 -23.46
CA THR A 528 7.03 4.44 -22.15
C THR A 528 5.55 4.77 -22.35
N ASP A 529 4.67 3.98 -21.73
CA ASP A 529 3.20 4.10 -21.82
C ASP A 529 2.68 4.33 -23.26
N PRO A 530 3.00 3.46 -24.23
CA PRO A 530 2.55 3.62 -25.61
C PRO A 530 1.01 3.56 -25.71
N GLN A 531 0.43 4.35 -26.62
CA GLN A 531 -1.03 4.48 -26.83
C GLN A 531 -1.41 4.22 -28.31
N GLY A 532 -0.50 3.57 -29.04
CA GLY A 532 -0.62 3.35 -30.47
C GLY A 532 -0.53 4.64 -31.29
N PRO A 533 -0.79 4.57 -32.61
CA PRO A 533 -0.86 5.71 -33.50
C PRO A 533 -2.01 6.68 -33.13
N ASN A 534 -1.83 7.97 -33.46
CA ASN A 534 -2.84 9.00 -33.17
C ASN A 534 -4.14 8.87 -33.99
N ASN A 535 -4.08 8.17 -35.13
CA ASN A 535 -5.21 7.93 -36.03
C ASN A 535 -5.07 6.55 -36.68
N GLY A 536 -6.17 6.04 -37.22
CA GLY A 536 -6.21 4.76 -37.91
C GLY A 536 -7.61 4.47 -38.44
N SER A 537 -7.74 3.33 -39.13
CA SER A 537 -9.03 2.84 -39.64
C SER A 537 -9.57 1.65 -38.84
N PHE A 538 -8.69 0.95 -38.11
CA PHE A 538 -9.01 -0.26 -37.35
C PHE A 538 -8.49 -0.12 -35.93
N ARG A 539 -9.27 -0.59 -34.95
CA ARG A 539 -8.85 -0.68 -33.54
C ARG A 539 -8.26 -2.05 -33.28
N VAL A 540 -7.30 -2.11 -32.37
CA VAL A 540 -6.68 -3.37 -31.96
C VAL A 540 -7.66 -4.24 -31.19
N SER A 541 -7.62 -5.55 -31.43
CA SER A 541 -8.18 -6.59 -30.55
C SER A 541 -7.17 -7.70 -30.30
N ARG A 542 -7.24 -8.35 -29.14
CA ARG A 542 -6.26 -9.34 -28.68
C ARG A 542 -6.92 -10.58 -28.06
N GLY A 543 -6.16 -11.67 -27.92
CA GLY A 543 -6.52 -12.84 -27.09
C GLY A 543 -7.16 -14.03 -27.80
N GLY A 544 -7.75 -13.82 -28.98
CA GLY A 544 -8.48 -14.85 -29.71
C GLY A 544 -9.82 -15.22 -29.05
N GLY A 545 -10.68 -15.93 -29.78
CA GLY A 545 -12.01 -16.34 -29.35
C GLY A 545 -12.23 -17.85 -29.32
N TRP A 546 -13.44 -18.23 -28.90
CA TRP A 546 -13.89 -19.63 -28.90
C TRP A 546 -13.87 -20.27 -30.29
N ASP A 547 -14.04 -19.46 -31.34
CA ASP A 547 -14.07 -19.83 -32.77
C ASP A 547 -12.71 -19.72 -33.47
N ASP A 548 -11.68 -19.26 -32.75
CA ASP A 548 -10.33 -19.14 -33.25
C ASP A 548 -9.49 -20.39 -32.98
N VAL A 549 -8.46 -20.61 -33.79
CA VAL A 549 -7.49 -21.71 -33.60
C VAL A 549 -6.41 -21.28 -32.60
N ALA A 550 -5.70 -22.25 -31.99
CA ALA A 550 -4.79 -21.97 -30.86
C ALA A 550 -3.68 -20.94 -31.15
N ARG A 551 -3.22 -20.79 -32.40
CA ARG A 551 -2.19 -19.78 -32.76
C ARG A 551 -2.68 -18.35 -32.51
N ASN A 552 -4.00 -18.14 -32.61
CA ASN A 552 -4.62 -16.83 -32.48
C ASN A 552 -4.84 -16.44 -31.02
N CYS A 553 -4.61 -17.39 -30.12
CA CYS A 553 -4.66 -17.23 -28.69
C CYS A 553 -3.31 -16.82 -28.08
N ARG A 554 -2.22 -16.68 -28.86
CA ARG A 554 -0.90 -16.32 -28.32
C ARG A 554 -0.92 -14.91 -27.72
N SER A 555 -0.11 -14.65 -26.70
CA SER A 555 0.02 -13.31 -26.08
C SER A 555 0.42 -12.23 -27.08
N ALA A 556 1.19 -12.58 -28.11
CA ALA A 556 1.70 -11.65 -29.11
C ALA A 556 0.76 -11.47 -30.32
N ASP A 557 -0.22 -12.36 -30.53
CA ASP A 557 -1.09 -12.30 -31.71
C ASP A 557 -1.94 -11.02 -31.68
N ARG A 558 -2.06 -10.37 -32.84
CA ARG A 558 -2.73 -9.08 -32.98
C ARG A 558 -3.80 -9.16 -34.04
N PHE A 559 -5.01 -8.72 -33.69
CA PHE A 559 -6.09 -8.52 -34.64
C PHE A 559 -6.48 -7.06 -34.71
N SER A 560 -7.21 -6.72 -35.75
CA SER A 560 -7.83 -5.40 -35.84
C SER A 560 -9.14 -5.42 -36.61
N TYR A 561 -10.06 -4.58 -36.16
CA TYR A 561 -11.39 -4.46 -36.76
C TYR A 561 -11.81 -3.00 -36.83
N ALA A 562 -12.70 -2.67 -37.77
CA ALA A 562 -13.27 -1.34 -37.84
C ALA A 562 -14.01 -1.06 -36.50
N PRO A 563 -13.99 0.18 -35.96
CA PRO A 563 -14.57 0.46 -34.65
C PRO A 563 -16.05 0.08 -34.49
N ALA A 564 -16.79 0.03 -35.60
CA ALA A 564 -18.21 -0.34 -35.65
C ALA A 564 -18.46 -1.85 -35.82
N THR A 565 -17.41 -2.64 -36.04
CA THR A 565 -17.52 -4.10 -36.14
C THR A 565 -18.02 -4.66 -34.81
N ARG A 566 -18.92 -5.64 -34.90
CA ARG A 566 -19.42 -6.42 -33.76
C ARG A 566 -19.75 -7.82 -34.26
N TYR A 567 -19.31 -8.84 -33.55
CA TYR A 567 -19.66 -10.24 -33.83
C TYR A 567 -19.50 -11.10 -32.57
N PHE A 568 -19.96 -12.35 -32.66
CA PHE A 568 -20.14 -13.27 -31.54
C PHE A 568 -18.86 -13.84 -30.90
N GLY A 569 -17.68 -13.43 -31.37
CA GLY A 569 -16.37 -13.77 -30.81
C GLY A 569 -15.60 -12.54 -30.31
N LEU A 570 -16.23 -11.36 -30.21
CA LEU A 570 -15.57 -10.10 -29.87
C LEU A 570 -16.27 -9.38 -28.71
N GLY A 571 -15.54 -9.20 -27.62
CA GLY A 571 -15.92 -8.51 -26.40
C GLY A 571 -14.83 -7.53 -25.93
N PHE A 572 -14.71 -7.34 -24.62
CA PHE A 572 -13.68 -6.47 -24.02
C PHE A 572 -13.52 -6.70 -22.53
N ARG A 573 -12.41 -6.20 -21.97
CA ARG A 573 -12.23 -5.98 -20.53
C ARG A 573 -11.88 -4.52 -20.24
N VAL A 574 -12.00 -4.13 -18.98
CA VAL A 574 -11.71 -2.76 -18.54
C VAL A 574 -10.36 -2.65 -17.85
N ALA A 575 -9.75 -1.47 -17.93
CA ALA A 575 -8.62 -1.03 -17.13
C ALA A 575 -8.93 0.30 -16.44
N VAL A 576 -8.23 0.60 -15.35
CA VAL A 576 -8.33 1.89 -14.64
C VAL A 576 -7.00 2.23 -13.97
N GLY A 577 -6.59 3.50 -14.03
CA GLY A 577 -5.35 3.95 -13.38
C GLY A 577 -5.45 3.84 -11.85
N ARG A 578 -4.31 3.54 -11.20
CA ARG A 578 -4.19 3.63 -9.75
C ARG A 578 -4.22 5.08 -9.27
#